data_AF-A0A1H9QRL2-F1
#
_entry.id   AF-A0A1H9QRL2-F1
#
_cell.length_a   1.000
_cell.length_b   1.000
_cell.length_c   1.000
_cell.angle_alpha   90.00
_cell.angle_beta   90.00
_cell.angle_gamma   90.00
#
_symmetry.space_group_name_H-M   'P 1'
#
loop_
_entity.id
_entity.type
_entity.pdbx_description
1 polymer ?
#
loop_
_entity_poly.entity_id
_entity_poly.type
_entity_poly.pdbx_seq_one_letter_code
_entity_poly.pdbx_strand_id
1 'polypeptide(L)'
;MELLDEHLVLHLVAPLGSPRATAAYDAVRDLWTACRHLFAMDRALPGSDLPRDLPATAAQLLRAAPGTAGVRTLAAQENAEDDYQAVLRRHHDVLSLSVALAPRHDRPGWRLLTRQWEAVSHGRTEALIGDARVYLARLPASAGGTAPPFGPAEAEPAVRGLLPHPLQSPGGHPQGVTEQERLHLWELAPGGDERSRRDFLLVAGPDDEARASAWCWSSGGTSIPPLARYLLHAAKLRYQLRVWRCDNRAAELRARVDEATGRPGGGVPAGFPGTPDPTGPPAEARRLVPRLRSLRRTVDIAADNMARALGSPPPYAGPFADDHALAAWLSAALDDEAGYLADAVDRWEAEHGPVPLPRAPEPTPSAPAGRSPGPSAPVPDEARRNVFVVHGRELTIRAGMFAFLRALGLRPLEWESLVESTAEGSPFLGELVARGIRQAGAVVVLLTPEDTVQLHPRLCAPGDPPEETLIGMQARPNVLLELGMALAHAPARTVIVRVGAHRPIADLAGRNFIQLEDTAACRRKLAQRLRAAGAPVDDRGQDWLTEGTLHAAPPTPSWHGGS
;
A
#
# COMPACT_ATOMS: atom_id res chain seq x y z
N MET A 1 -30.96 -23.02 24.74
CA MET A 1 -30.30 -22.28 25.83
C MET A 1 -30.42 -20.81 25.51
N GLU A 2 -30.84 -20.00 26.47
CA GLU A 2 -30.98 -18.55 26.30
C GLU A 2 -29.61 -17.89 26.46
N LEU A 3 -29.18 -17.09 25.47
CA LEU A 3 -27.94 -16.32 25.54
C LEU A 3 -28.13 -15.13 26.47
N LEU A 4 -27.08 -14.77 27.21
CA LEU A 4 -27.12 -13.53 28.00
C LEU A 4 -26.98 -12.32 27.07
N ASP A 5 -26.03 -12.34 26.14
CA ASP A 5 -25.82 -11.27 25.15
C ASP A 5 -25.23 -11.82 23.83
N GLU A 6 -25.56 -11.14 22.72
CA GLU A 6 -25.03 -11.35 21.37
C GLU A 6 -24.36 -10.06 20.87
N HIS A 7 -23.02 -10.01 20.90
CA HIS A 7 -22.26 -8.87 20.42
C HIS A 7 -21.53 -9.20 19.12
N LEU A 8 -21.40 -8.21 18.23
CA LEU A 8 -20.56 -8.30 17.03
C LEU A 8 -19.43 -7.28 17.12
N VAL A 9 -18.19 -7.76 17.15
CA VAL A 9 -16.99 -6.93 17.14
C VAL A 9 -16.25 -7.11 15.82
N LEU A 10 -15.85 -6.01 15.20
CA LEU A 10 -15.26 -5.97 13.86
C LEU A 10 -13.90 -5.31 13.95
N HIS A 11 -12.90 -5.86 13.25
CA HIS A 11 -11.55 -5.33 13.13
C HIS A 11 -11.12 -5.30 11.67
N LEU A 12 -11.01 -4.10 11.13
CA LEU A 12 -10.63 -3.83 9.75
C LEU A 12 -9.23 -3.25 9.71
N VAL A 13 -8.43 -3.68 8.73
CA VAL A 13 -7.04 -3.25 8.58
C VAL A 13 -6.81 -2.68 7.19
N ALA A 14 -6.43 -1.40 7.13
CA ALA A 14 -6.17 -0.69 5.89
C ALA A 14 -4.67 -0.34 5.73
N PRO A 15 -4.05 -0.56 4.56
CA PRO A 15 -2.66 -0.19 4.35
C PRO A 15 -2.49 1.34 4.18
N LEU A 16 -1.39 1.91 4.70
CA LEU A 16 -1.03 3.32 4.49
C LEU A 16 0.13 3.55 3.51
N GLY A 17 0.90 2.49 3.19
CA GLY A 17 2.11 2.58 2.37
C GLY A 17 2.07 1.79 1.06
N SER A 18 0.89 1.38 0.59
CA SER A 18 0.71 0.60 -0.65
C SER A 18 0.11 1.44 -1.78
N PRO A 19 0.17 1.00 -3.05
CA PRO A 19 -0.58 1.65 -4.14
C PRO A 19 -2.08 1.76 -3.87
N ARG A 20 -2.62 0.91 -3.00
CA ARG A 20 -4.03 0.92 -2.57
C ARG A 20 -4.30 1.82 -1.37
N ALA A 21 -3.32 2.54 -0.83
CA ALA A 21 -3.47 3.31 0.42
C ALA A 21 -4.56 4.39 0.35
N THR A 22 -4.68 5.09 -0.79
CA THR A 22 -5.74 6.08 -1.00
C THR A 22 -7.11 5.42 -0.99
N ALA A 23 -7.33 4.43 -1.86
CA ALA A 23 -8.58 3.69 -1.94
C ALA A 23 -8.96 3.03 -0.60
N ALA A 24 -7.98 2.50 0.13
CA ALA A 24 -8.21 1.90 1.44
C ALA A 24 -8.57 2.93 2.51
N TYR A 25 -8.00 4.13 2.46
CA TYR A 25 -8.38 5.21 3.36
C TYR A 25 -9.79 5.73 3.04
N ASP A 26 -10.13 5.88 1.76
CA ASP A 26 -11.46 6.29 1.34
C ASP A 26 -12.52 5.26 1.79
N ALA A 27 -12.24 3.96 1.62
CA ALA A 27 -13.07 2.90 2.16
C ALA A 27 -13.25 2.97 3.69
N VAL A 28 -12.19 3.25 4.45
CA VAL A 28 -12.27 3.45 5.91
C VAL A 28 -13.15 4.65 6.25
N ARG A 29 -13.07 5.75 5.50
CA ARG A 29 -13.91 6.94 5.72
C ARG A 29 -15.38 6.68 5.38
N ASP A 30 -15.64 5.93 4.32
CA ASP A 30 -17.00 5.54 3.95
C ASP A 30 -17.62 4.64 5.02
N LEU A 31 -16.86 3.64 5.51
CA LEU A 31 -17.29 2.77 6.61
C LEU A 31 -17.53 3.57 7.90
N TRP A 32 -16.64 4.49 8.23
CA TRP A 32 -16.78 5.39 9.38
C TRP A 32 -18.06 6.22 9.32
N THR A 33 -18.34 6.79 8.15
CA THR A 33 -19.54 7.60 7.89
C THR A 33 -20.79 6.73 7.89
N ALA A 34 -20.74 5.54 7.30
CA ALA A 34 -21.84 4.58 7.31
C ALA A 34 -22.18 4.13 8.74
N CYS A 35 -21.20 3.98 9.62
CA CYS A 35 -21.46 3.68 11.03
C CYS A 35 -22.27 4.77 11.73
N ARG A 36 -22.06 6.04 11.38
CA ARG A 36 -22.87 7.15 11.90
C ARG A 36 -24.32 7.05 11.44
N HIS A 37 -24.52 6.77 10.15
CA HIS A 37 -25.86 6.80 9.56
C HIS A 37 -26.68 5.57 9.89
N LEU A 38 -26.09 4.38 9.82
CA LEU A 38 -26.82 3.12 10.01
C LEU A 38 -26.92 2.72 11.49
N PHE A 39 -25.87 2.96 12.28
CA PHE A 39 -25.82 2.57 13.69
C PHE A 39 -25.98 3.76 14.65
N ALA A 40 -26.35 4.93 14.13
CA ALA A 40 -26.52 6.17 14.91
C ALA A 40 -25.31 6.51 15.81
N MET A 41 -24.08 6.17 15.36
CA MET A 41 -22.86 6.47 16.11
C MET A 41 -22.47 7.95 15.96
N ASP A 42 -23.33 8.85 16.43
CA ASP A 42 -23.20 10.29 16.22
C ASP A 42 -22.64 11.04 17.43
N ARG A 43 -22.37 10.39 18.57
CA ARG A 43 -21.80 11.03 19.76
C ARG A 43 -20.28 10.83 19.85
N ALA A 44 -19.62 11.70 20.60
CA ALA A 44 -18.20 11.54 20.91
C ALA A 44 -18.03 10.57 22.07
N LEU A 45 -16.99 9.72 22.01
CA LEU A 45 -16.70 8.78 23.10
C LEU A 45 -16.33 9.55 24.40
N PRO A 46 -17.05 9.34 25.51
CA PRO A 46 -16.85 10.10 26.75
C PRO A 46 -15.42 10.00 27.27
N GLY A 47 -14.87 11.14 27.71
CA GLY A 47 -13.54 11.21 28.33
C GLY A 47 -12.36 10.93 27.39
N SER A 48 -12.56 10.91 26.07
CA SER A 48 -11.49 10.58 25.11
C SER A 48 -10.78 11.78 24.47
N ASP A 49 -11.38 12.97 24.48
CA ASP A 49 -10.94 14.17 23.72
C ASP A 49 -10.63 13.90 22.23
N LEU A 50 -11.17 12.81 21.67
CA LEU A 50 -10.91 12.41 20.29
C LEU A 50 -11.87 13.10 19.31
N PRO A 51 -11.38 13.47 18.12
CA PRO A 51 -12.26 14.00 17.08
C PRO A 51 -13.18 12.88 16.58
N ARG A 52 -14.40 13.26 16.22
CA ARG A 52 -15.30 12.36 15.51
C ARG A 52 -14.98 12.34 14.02
N ASP A 53 -14.69 13.50 13.43
CA ASP A 53 -14.54 13.65 11.99
C ASP A 53 -13.16 13.21 11.52
N LEU A 54 -13.14 12.38 10.47
CA LEU A 54 -11.91 11.97 9.83
C LEU A 54 -11.45 13.03 8.83
N PRO A 55 -10.13 13.27 8.72
CA PRO A 55 -9.56 14.14 7.70
C PRO A 55 -10.03 13.78 6.29
N ALA A 56 -10.05 14.76 5.38
CA ALA A 56 -10.59 14.56 4.03
C ALA A 56 -9.70 13.68 3.14
N THR A 57 -8.42 13.54 3.47
CA THR A 57 -7.47 12.74 2.69
C THR A 57 -6.45 12.05 3.58
N ALA A 58 -5.89 10.93 3.09
CA ALA A 58 -4.84 10.21 3.80
C ALA A 58 -3.64 11.11 4.11
N ALA A 59 -3.31 12.03 3.20
CA ALA A 59 -2.25 13.02 3.40
C ALA A 59 -2.56 13.98 4.56
N GLN A 60 -3.81 14.41 4.74
CA GLN A 60 -4.21 15.22 5.89
C GLN A 60 -4.15 14.41 7.19
N LEU A 61 -4.57 13.14 7.17
CA LEU A 61 -4.45 12.23 8.32
C LEU A 61 -3.00 12.09 8.77
N LEU A 62 -2.08 11.83 7.83
CA LEU A 62 -0.66 11.66 8.13
C LEU A 62 0.00 12.94 8.64
N ARG A 63 -0.49 14.13 8.23
CA ARG A 63 -0.05 15.42 8.76
C ARG A 63 -0.59 15.70 10.16
N ALA A 64 -1.85 15.36 10.43
CA ALA A 64 -2.49 15.56 11.73
C ALA A 64 -1.95 14.57 12.79
N ALA A 65 -1.46 13.42 12.34
CA ALA A 65 -0.84 12.41 13.18
C ALA A 65 0.61 12.10 12.76
N PRO A 66 1.55 13.05 12.95
CA PRO A 66 2.95 12.83 12.58
C PRO A 66 3.59 11.77 13.48
N GLY A 67 4.50 10.98 12.91
CA GLY A 67 5.18 9.86 13.59
C GLY A 67 4.64 8.48 13.20
N THR A 68 5.53 7.49 13.17
CA THR A 68 5.24 6.07 12.84
C THR A 68 5.42 5.16 14.06
N ALA A 69 5.84 5.70 15.20
CA ALA A 69 6.14 4.94 16.40
C ALA A 69 4.89 4.79 17.28
N GLY A 70 4.59 3.54 17.64
CA GLY A 70 3.50 3.20 18.55
C GLY A 70 2.11 3.19 17.92
N VAL A 71 1.13 2.83 18.76
CA VAL A 71 -0.29 2.86 18.42
C VAL A 71 -0.84 4.21 18.81
N ARG A 72 -1.52 4.89 17.88
CA ARG A 72 -2.17 6.18 18.15
C ARG A 72 -3.64 6.10 17.79
N THR A 73 -4.51 6.43 18.73
CA THR A 73 -5.93 6.63 18.44
C THR A 73 -6.11 7.94 17.70
N LEU A 74 -6.85 7.89 16.59
CA LEU A 74 -7.06 9.01 15.68
C LEU A 74 -8.44 9.62 15.84
N ALA A 75 -9.46 8.78 16.01
CA ALA A 75 -10.85 9.20 16.14
C ALA A 75 -11.68 8.13 16.87
N ALA A 76 -12.76 8.57 17.51
CA ALA A 76 -13.75 7.70 18.16
C ALA A 76 -15.16 8.28 17.97
N GLN A 77 -16.16 7.41 17.88
CA GLN A 77 -17.58 7.78 17.84
C GLN A 77 -18.42 6.70 18.50
N GLU A 78 -19.60 7.07 19.03
CA GLU A 78 -20.49 6.13 19.71
C GLU A 78 -21.98 6.43 19.48
N ASN A 79 -22.81 5.42 19.74
CA ASN A 79 -24.22 5.51 20.07
C ASN A 79 -24.37 5.06 21.54
N ALA A 80 -24.64 6.00 22.43
CA ALA A 80 -24.73 5.72 23.86
C ALA A 80 -25.96 4.89 24.26
N GLU A 81 -27.03 4.88 23.45
CA GLU A 81 -28.26 4.15 23.76
C GLU A 81 -28.04 2.63 23.58
N ASP A 82 -27.41 2.22 22.48
CA ASP A 82 -27.22 0.79 22.14
C ASP A 82 -25.76 0.32 22.24
N ASP A 83 -24.90 1.09 22.93
CA ASP A 83 -23.48 0.77 23.18
C ASP A 83 -22.69 0.42 21.91
N TYR A 84 -23.06 1.07 20.80
CA TYR A 84 -22.34 0.91 19.54
C TYR A 84 -21.18 1.89 19.50
N GLN A 85 -19.99 1.40 19.18
CA GLN A 85 -18.78 2.23 19.22
C GLN A 85 -17.87 1.93 18.05
N ALA A 86 -17.20 2.95 17.53
CA ALA A 86 -16.16 2.81 16.53
C ALA A 86 -14.92 3.60 16.92
N VAL A 87 -13.74 2.97 16.77
CA VAL A 87 -12.45 3.56 17.11
C VAL A 87 -11.48 3.34 15.96
N LEU A 88 -10.93 4.43 15.42
CA LEU A 88 -9.89 4.41 14.40
C LEU A 88 -8.52 4.65 15.02
N ARG A 89 -7.57 3.77 14.72
CA ARG A 89 -6.19 3.83 15.21
C ARG A 89 -5.22 3.78 14.04
N ARG A 90 -4.06 4.42 14.20
CA ARG A 90 -2.87 4.18 13.38
C ARG A 90 -1.93 3.25 14.12
N HIS A 91 -1.50 2.19 13.45
CA HIS A 91 -0.50 1.26 13.95
C HIS A 91 0.61 1.14 12.91
N HIS A 92 1.70 1.89 13.09
CA HIS A 92 2.80 1.99 12.12
C HIS A 92 2.34 2.40 10.70
N ASP A 93 2.35 1.43 9.79
CA ASP A 93 2.08 1.50 8.35
C ASP A 93 0.65 1.08 7.97
N VAL A 94 -0.23 0.87 8.96
CA VAL A 94 -1.64 0.51 8.75
C VAL A 94 -2.58 1.34 9.62
N LEU A 95 -3.83 1.43 9.18
CA LEU A 95 -4.96 1.85 10.01
C LEU A 95 -5.70 0.62 10.54
N SER A 96 -6.18 0.70 11.77
CA SER A 96 -7.02 -0.28 12.42
C SER A 96 -8.34 0.40 12.80
N LEU A 97 -9.41 0.05 12.10
CA LEU A 97 -10.76 0.45 12.45
C LEU A 97 -11.41 -0.71 13.23
N SER A 98 -11.74 -0.47 14.50
CA SER A 98 -12.55 -1.41 15.28
C SER A 98 -13.96 -0.87 15.44
N VAL A 99 -14.97 -1.72 15.30
CA VAL A 99 -16.38 -1.39 15.52
C VAL A 99 -16.99 -2.44 16.45
N ALA A 100 -17.67 -2.03 17.51
CA ALA A 100 -18.46 -2.89 18.38
C ALA A 100 -19.94 -2.57 18.23
N LEU A 101 -20.75 -3.62 18.04
CA LEU A 101 -22.20 -3.58 18.02
C LEU A 101 -22.70 -4.46 19.18
N ALA A 102 -23.01 -3.82 20.31
CA ALA A 102 -23.39 -4.47 21.58
C ALA A 102 -24.77 -3.97 22.07
N PRO A 103 -25.86 -4.31 21.35
CA PRO A 103 -27.17 -3.68 21.57
C PRO A 103 -27.72 -3.93 22.97
N ARG A 104 -28.30 -2.89 23.59
CA ARG A 104 -28.87 -2.98 24.95
C ARG A 104 -30.39 -3.16 24.97
N HIS A 105 -31.10 -2.49 24.05
CA HIS A 105 -32.56 -2.41 24.07
C HIS A 105 -33.25 -3.51 23.24
N ASP A 106 -33.19 -3.44 21.92
CA ASP A 106 -33.89 -4.36 21.00
C ASP A 106 -33.15 -5.70 20.81
N ARG A 107 -31.87 -5.74 21.23
CA ARG A 107 -30.97 -6.91 21.20
C ARG A 107 -31.08 -7.76 19.92
N PRO A 108 -30.92 -7.17 18.72
CA PRO A 108 -30.89 -7.93 17.48
C PRO A 108 -29.77 -8.97 17.51
N GLY A 109 -30.11 -10.23 17.19
CA GLY A 109 -29.12 -11.30 17.14
C GLY A 109 -28.12 -11.14 15.98
N TRP A 110 -27.07 -11.95 15.99
CA TRP A 110 -25.94 -11.86 15.05
C TRP A 110 -26.35 -11.84 13.58
N ARG A 111 -27.40 -12.57 13.20
CA ARG A 111 -27.89 -12.59 11.80
C ARG A 111 -28.28 -11.22 11.29
N LEU A 112 -28.95 -10.41 12.11
CA LEU A 112 -29.38 -9.07 11.71
C LEU A 112 -28.19 -8.11 11.73
N LEU A 113 -27.38 -8.15 12.78
CA LEU A 113 -26.16 -7.34 12.89
C LEU A 113 -25.20 -7.58 11.72
N THR A 114 -24.99 -8.85 11.33
CA THR A 114 -24.17 -9.21 10.17
C THR A 114 -24.77 -8.68 8.88
N ARG A 115 -26.08 -8.80 8.64
CA ARG A 115 -26.71 -8.24 7.43
C ARG A 115 -26.57 -6.72 7.36
N GLN A 116 -26.78 -6.03 8.48
CA GLN A 116 -26.60 -4.57 8.56
C GLN A 116 -25.16 -4.17 8.28
N TRP A 117 -24.19 -4.89 8.86
CA TRP A 117 -22.78 -4.66 8.59
C TRP A 117 -22.40 -4.96 7.13
N GLU A 118 -22.90 -6.04 6.55
CA GLU A 118 -22.64 -6.41 5.16
C GLU A 118 -23.21 -5.37 4.19
N ALA A 119 -24.38 -4.80 4.49
CA ALA A 119 -24.95 -3.71 3.70
C ALA A 119 -24.03 -2.48 3.64
N VAL A 120 -23.29 -2.18 4.71
CA VAL A 120 -22.36 -1.04 4.73
C VAL A 120 -20.93 -1.39 4.32
N SER A 121 -20.54 -2.67 4.36
CA SER A 121 -19.18 -3.09 4.01
C SER A 121 -19.03 -3.60 2.58
N HIS A 122 -20.13 -3.89 1.89
CA HIS A 122 -20.15 -4.37 0.52
C HIS A 122 -19.34 -3.45 -0.43
N GLY A 123 -18.41 -4.04 -1.20
CA GLY A 123 -17.53 -3.33 -2.14
C GLY A 123 -16.48 -2.40 -1.51
N ARG A 124 -16.48 -2.23 -0.18
CA ARG A 124 -15.56 -1.32 0.53
C ARG A 124 -14.37 -2.04 1.16
N THR A 125 -14.45 -3.35 1.38
CA THR A 125 -13.39 -4.11 2.04
C THR A 125 -12.29 -4.62 1.10
N GLU A 126 -12.46 -4.48 -0.22
CA GLU A 126 -11.51 -5.00 -1.23
C GLU A 126 -10.14 -4.30 -1.20
N ALA A 127 -10.12 -3.01 -0.85
CA ALA A 127 -8.89 -2.25 -0.71
C ALA A 127 -8.16 -2.50 0.64
N LEU A 128 -8.83 -3.18 1.57
CA LEU A 128 -8.30 -3.51 2.89
C LEU A 128 -7.40 -4.76 2.82
N ILE A 129 -6.51 -4.90 3.80
CA ILE A 129 -5.66 -6.10 3.90
C ILE A 129 -6.23 -7.16 4.84
N GLY A 130 -7.19 -6.79 5.69
CA GLY A 130 -7.92 -7.71 6.56
C GLY A 130 -9.29 -7.19 7.02
N ASP A 131 -10.25 -8.10 7.16
CA ASP A 131 -11.60 -7.93 7.74
C ASP A 131 -11.84 -9.08 8.71
N ALA A 132 -11.76 -8.83 10.02
CA ALA A 132 -12.02 -9.84 11.04
C ALA A 132 -13.31 -9.53 11.80
N ARG A 133 -14.15 -10.54 11.97
CA ARG A 133 -15.45 -10.44 12.65
C ARG A 133 -15.48 -11.40 13.81
N VAL A 134 -15.85 -10.92 15.00
CA VAL A 134 -15.89 -11.69 16.24
C VAL A 134 -17.32 -11.67 16.76
N TYR A 135 -17.97 -12.82 16.68
CA TYR A 135 -19.29 -13.09 17.26
C TYR A 135 -19.07 -13.46 18.73
N LEU A 136 -19.30 -12.51 19.63
CA LEU A 136 -19.13 -12.70 21.06
C LEU A 136 -20.47 -13.13 21.68
N ALA A 137 -20.48 -14.31 22.31
CA ALA A 137 -21.60 -14.84 23.07
C ALA A 137 -21.23 -15.00 24.53
N ARG A 138 -22.17 -14.63 25.40
CA ARG A 138 -22.09 -14.91 26.83
C ARG A 138 -23.13 -15.95 27.22
N LEU A 139 -22.66 -17.07 27.78
CA LEU A 139 -23.53 -18.18 28.19
C LEU A 139 -23.88 -18.07 29.69
N PRO A 140 -25.10 -18.45 30.10
CA PRO A 140 -25.43 -18.58 31.51
C PRO A 140 -24.65 -19.73 32.16
N ALA A 141 -24.49 -19.70 33.48
CA ALA A 141 -23.86 -20.79 34.22
C ALA A 141 -24.63 -22.11 34.01
N SER A 142 -23.90 -23.22 33.79
CA SER A 142 -24.49 -24.56 33.83
C SER A 142 -25.04 -24.86 35.24
N ALA A 143 -26.17 -25.55 35.32
CA ALA A 143 -26.77 -25.98 36.58
C ALA A 143 -25.89 -27.06 37.25
N GLY A 144 -24.82 -26.67 37.96
CA GLY A 144 -23.99 -27.67 38.67
C GLY A 144 -22.63 -27.27 39.25
N GLY A 145 -22.08 -26.06 39.08
CA GLY A 145 -20.83 -25.71 39.78
C GLY A 145 -20.07 -24.48 39.27
N THR A 146 -19.12 -24.01 40.11
CA THR A 146 -18.32 -22.78 40.00
C THR A 146 -17.04 -22.90 39.13
N ALA A 147 -16.96 -23.90 38.25
CA ALA A 147 -15.89 -24.06 37.25
C ALA A 147 -16.32 -23.41 35.92
N PRO A 148 -15.40 -22.99 35.00
CA PRO A 148 -15.80 -22.36 33.74
C PRO A 148 -16.81 -23.27 33.03
N PRO A 149 -18.01 -22.77 32.67
CA PRO A 149 -19.20 -23.60 32.65
C PRO A 149 -19.28 -24.58 31.47
N PHE A 150 -18.39 -24.48 30.47
CA PHE A 150 -18.42 -25.31 29.27
C PHE A 150 -16.99 -25.52 28.72
N GLY A 151 -16.66 -26.74 28.32
CA GLY A 151 -15.51 -26.96 27.44
C GLY A 151 -15.83 -26.52 26.00
N PRO A 152 -14.82 -26.42 25.11
CA PRO A 152 -15.07 -26.12 23.70
C PRO A 152 -16.10 -27.05 23.03
N ALA A 153 -16.18 -28.31 23.48
CA ALA A 153 -17.12 -29.30 22.95
C ALA A 153 -18.60 -29.02 23.28
N GLU A 154 -18.89 -28.22 24.31
CA GLU A 154 -20.25 -27.94 24.78
C GLU A 154 -20.72 -26.53 24.40
N ALA A 155 -19.80 -25.56 24.41
CA ALA A 155 -20.07 -24.16 24.10
C ALA A 155 -20.43 -23.93 22.62
N GLU A 156 -19.80 -24.65 21.69
CA GLU A 156 -20.01 -24.47 20.25
C GLU A 156 -21.40 -24.97 19.77
N PRO A 157 -21.82 -26.22 20.10
CA PRO A 157 -23.16 -26.71 19.71
C PRO A 157 -24.30 -25.85 20.24
N ALA A 158 -24.11 -25.23 21.41
CA ALA A 158 -25.08 -24.35 22.05
C ALA A 158 -25.44 -23.11 21.23
N VAL A 159 -24.49 -22.58 20.45
CA VAL A 159 -24.63 -21.29 19.75
C VAL A 159 -24.58 -21.40 18.23
N ARG A 160 -24.21 -22.57 17.70
CA ARG A 160 -24.13 -22.85 16.24
C ARG A 160 -25.39 -22.43 15.49
N GLY A 161 -26.57 -22.68 16.06
CA GLY A 161 -27.86 -22.37 15.42
C GLY A 161 -28.15 -20.87 15.24
N LEU A 162 -27.42 -20.00 15.95
CA LEU A 162 -27.60 -18.55 15.95
C LEU A 162 -26.64 -17.83 14.99
N LEU A 163 -25.56 -18.50 14.59
CA LEU A 163 -24.56 -17.94 13.68
C LEU A 163 -25.18 -17.54 12.32
N PRO A 164 -24.63 -16.49 11.67
CA PRO A 164 -25.08 -16.03 10.36
C PRO A 164 -24.75 -17.01 9.24
N HIS A 165 -23.66 -17.75 9.39
CA HIS A 165 -23.25 -18.83 8.49
C HIS A 165 -22.88 -20.06 9.31
N PRO A 166 -23.15 -21.27 8.79
CA PRO A 166 -22.79 -22.50 9.49
C PRO A 166 -21.28 -22.63 9.63
N LEU A 167 -20.85 -23.23 10.72
CA LEU A 167 -19.48 -23.65 10.95
C LEU A 167 -19.03 -24.62 9.85
N GLN A 168 -18.02 -24.22 9.08
CA GLN A 168 -17.43 -25.05 8.04
C GLN A 168 -16.08 -25.56 8.53
N SER A 169 -15.97 -26.86 8.82
CA SER A 169 -14.68 -27.51 9.01
C SER A 169 -14.48 -28.62 7.96
N PRO A 170 -13.43 -28.55 7.13
CA PRO A 170 -13.01 -29.70 6.37
C PRO A 170 -12.40 -30.73 7.33
N GLY A 171 -13.19 -31.72 7.78
CA GLY A 171 -12.67 -32.92 8.46
C GLY A 171 -13.11 -33.22 9.90
N GLY A 172 -14.00 -32.44 10.53
CA GLY A 172 -14.46 -32.66 11.91
C GLY A 172 -14.55 -31.37 12.72
N HIS A 173 -15.11 -31.44 13.93
CA HIS A 173 -15.43 -30.26 14.77
C HIS A 173 -14.31 -29.19 14.75
N PRO A 174 -14.66 -27.90 14.59
CA PRO A 174 -13.69 -26.81 14.59
C PRO A 174 -12.83 -26.87 15.87
N GLN A 175 -11.51 -26.87 15.73
CA GLN A 175 -10.61 -26.91 16.88
C GLN A 175 -10.64 -25.56 17.59
N GLY A 176 -11.49 -25.48 18.63
CA GLY A 176 -11.53 -24.34 19.51
C GLY A 176 -10.27 -24.24 20.37
N VAL A 177 -9.88 -23.02 20.69
CA VAL A 177 -8.82 -22.74 21.65
C VAL A 177 -9.41 -22.09 22.89
N THR A 178 -8.96 -22.54 24.06
CA THR A 178 -9.28 -21.87 25.32
C THR A 178 -8.16 -20.90 25.66
N GLU A 179 -8.49 -19.62 25.67
CA GLU A 179 -7.59 -18.53 26.03
C GLU A 179 -7.88 -18.04 27.45
N GLN A 180 -6.83 -17.71 28.19
CA GLN A 180 -6.92 -17.31 29.61
C GLN A 180 -7.77 -18.26 30.48
N GLU A 181 -7.78 -19.56 30.13
CA GLU A 181 -8.53 -20.64 30.80
C GLU A 181 -10.06 -20.48 30.79
N ARG A 182 -10.61 -19.43 30.17
CA ARG A 182 -12.03 -19.04 30.33
C ARG A 182 -12.71 -18.54 29.07
N LEU A 183 -11.95 -18.16 28.05
CA LEU A 183 -12.47 -17.65 26.78
C LEU A 183 -12.30 -18.73 25.72
N HIS A 184 -13.36 -19.12 25.03
CA HIS A 184 -13.28 -20.15 23.99
C HIS A 184 -13.43 -19.50 22.62
N LEU A 185 -12.47 -19.72 21.72
CA LEU A 185 -12.41 -19.10 20.40
C LEU A 185 -12.39 -20.17 19.29
N TRP A 186 -13.18 -19.97 18.24
CA TRP A 186 -13.15 -20.74 16.99
C TRP A 186 -13.08 -19.82 15.79
N GLU A 187 -12.44 -20.26 14.70
CA GLU A 187 -12.63 -19.67 13.37
C GLU A 187 -13.77 -20.41 12.65
N LEU A 188 -14.75 -19.66 12.13
CA LEU A 188 -16.03 -20.21 11.68
C LEU A 188 -15.96 -20.87 10.30
N ALA A 189 -15.11 -20.34 9.44
CA ALA A 189 -14.91 -20.81 8.08
C ALA A 189 -13.41 -20.68 7.74
N PRO A 190 -12.55 -21.55 8.30
CA PRO A 190 -11.14 -21.64 7.90
C PRO A 190 -11.06 -21.88 6.39
N GLY A 191 -10.81 -20.82 5.64
CA GLY A 191 -10.55 -20.86 4.20
C GLY A 191 -9.07 -21.03 3.89
N GLY A 192 -8.70 -20.92 2.61
CA GLY A 192 -7.29 -20.94 2.20
C GLY A 192 -6.45 -19.84 2.84
N ASP A 193 -5.13 -19.98 2.77
CA ASP A 193 -4.23 -19.08 3.52
C ASP A 193 -4.23 -17.62 3.05
N GLU A 194 -4.76 -17.37 1.86
CA GLU A 194 -4.84 -16.03 1.28
C GLU A 194 -6.08 -15.26 1.72
N ARG A 195 -6.99 -15.86 2.51
CA ARG A 195 -8.24 -15.22 2.94
C ARG A 195 -7.99 -13.85 3.59
N SER A 196 -8.74 -12.84 3.15
CA SER A 196 -8.73 -11.49 3.71
C SER A 196 -9.79 -11.30 4.80
N ARG A 197 -10.93 -11.99 4.66
CA ARG A 197 -12.00 -12.01 5.67
C ARG A 197 -11.86 -13.24 6.58
N ARG A 198 -12.04 -13.04 7.89
CA ARG A 198 -12.07 -14.11 8.90
C ARG A 198 -13.20 -13.87 9.88
N ASP A 199 -13.97 -14.91 10.14
CA ASP A 199 -15.11 -14.86 11.05
C ASP A 199 -14.81 -15.77 12.24
N PHE A 200 -14.98 -15.28 13.45
CA PHE A 200 -14.63 -15.95 14.71
C PHE A 200 -15.82 -16.00 15.66
N LEU A 201 -15.95 -17.09 16.39
CA LEU A 201 -16.84 -17.20 17.53
C LEU A 201 -16.02 -17.10 18.80
N LEU A 202 -16.40 -16.19 19.69
CA LEU A 202 -15.84 -16.06 21.03
C LEU A 202 -16.95 -16.33 22.05
N VAL A 203 -16.77 -17.34 22.90
CA VAL A 203 -17.72 -17.68 23.97
C VAL A 203 -17.07 -17.42 25.32
N ALA A 204 -17.80 -16.72 26.18
CA ALA A 204 -17.40 -16.42 27.56
C ALA A 204 -18.46 -16.90 28.56
N GLY A 205 -18.00 -17.20 29.78
CA GLY A 205 -18.88 -17.47 30.91
C GLY A 205 -19.65 -16.22 31.40
N PRO A 206 -20.64 -16.40 32.27
CA PRO A 206 -21.52 -15.31 32.71
C PRO A 206 -20.77 -14.18 33.44
N ASP A 207 -19.69 -14.52 34.15
CA ASP A 207 -18.88 -13.58 34.94
C ASP A 207 -17.64 -13.04 34.20
N ASP A 208 -17.42 -13.45 32.95
CA ASP A 208 -16.21 -13.12 32.19
C ASP A 208 -16.41 -12.00 31.15
N GLU A 209 -17.48 -11.21 31.26
CA GLU A 209 -17.81 -10.11 30.32
C GLU A 209 -16.67 -9.10 30.20
N ALA A 210 -16.17 -8.58 31.33
CA ALA A 210 -15.09 -7.59 31.34
C ALA A 210 -13.79 -8.16 30.75
N ARG A 211 -13.53 -9.47 30.96
CA ARG A 211 -12.37 -10.17 30.42
C ARG A 211 -12.49 -10.36 28.91
N ALA A 212 -13.65 -10.83 28.44
CA ALA A 212 -13.94 -10.99 27.02
C ALA A 212 -13.84 -9.64 26.30
N SER A 213 -14.47 -8.59 26.83
CA SER A 213 -14.38 -7.23 26.30
C SER A 213 -12.95 -6.72 26.28
N ALA A 214 -12.18 -6.83 27.37
CA ALA A 214 -10.80 -6.37 27.41
C ALA A 214 -9.91 -7.06 26.36
N TRP A 215 -10.22 -8.32 26.04
CA TRP A 215 -9.45 -9.11 25.08
C TRP A 215 -9.83 -8.85 23.62
N CYS A 216 -11.13 -8.74 23.30
CA CYS A 216 -11.61 -8.56 21.92
C CYS A 216 -11.97 -7.11 21.53
N TRP A 217 -12.32 -6.25 22.49
CA TRP A 217 -12.86 -4.92 22.22
C TRP A 217 -12.10 -3.80 22.94
N SER A 218 -12.29 -3.67 24.25
CA SER A 218 -11.75 -2.59 25.06
C SER A 218 -11.77 -2.92 26.55
N SER A 219 -10.76 -2.43 27.27
CA SER A 219 -10.70 -2.41 28.74
C SER A 219 -11.17 -1.07 29.32
N GLY A 220 -12.08 -0.36 28.64
CA GLY A 220 -12.58 0.97 29.03
C GLY A 220 -11.82 2.15 28.43
N GLY A 221 -10.96 1.91 27.43
CA GLY A 221 -10.20 2.96 26.73
C GLY A 221 -10.19 2.78 25.22
N THR A 222 -9.29 3.49 24.54
CA THR A 222 -9.14 3.40 23.08
C THR A 222 -7.87 2.68 22.64
N SER A 223 -7.19 1.98 23.55
CA SER A 223 -6.09 1.09 23.19
C SER A 223 -6.55 0.01 22.22
N ILE A 224 -5.62 -0.51 21.40
CA ILE A 224 -5.91 -1.67 20.57
C ILE A 224 -6.00 -2.91 21.50
N PRO A 225 -7.11 -3.67 21.48
CA PRO A 225 -7.23 -4.84 22.32
C PRO A 225 -6.31 -5.97 21.82
N PRO A 226 -5.90 -6.91 22.70
CA PRO A 226 -4.98 -8.00 22.37
C PRO A 226 -5.37 -8.78 21.10
N LEU A 227 -6.63 -9.23 21.00
CA LEU A 227 -7.10 -9.99 19.84
C LEU A 227 -7.07 -9.16 18.55
N ALA A 228 -7.48 -7.88 18.59
CA ALA A 228 -7.39 -7.03 17.40
C ALA A 228 -5.94 -6.79 16.96
N ARG A 229 -5.01 -6.67 17.90
CA ARG A 229 -3.58 -6.55 17.60
C ARG A 229 -3.05 -7.82 16.96
N TYR A 230 -3.42 -8.98 17.48
CA TYR A 230 -3.09 -10.27 16.89
C TYR A 230 -3.60 -10.35 15.44
N LEU A 231 -4.90 -10.11 15.24
CA LEU A 231 -5.57 -10.20 13.94
C LEU A 231 -5.01 -9.20 12.92
N LEU A 232 -4.55 -8.03 13.37
CA LEU A 232 -3.84 -7.07 12.53
C LEU A 232 -2.56 -7.66 11.95
N HIS A 233 -1.74 -8.29 12.79
CA HIS A 233 -0.50 -8.90 12.32
C HIS A 233 -0.74 -10.16 11.49
N ALA A 234 -1.76 -10.96 11.80
CA ALA A 234 -2.20 -12.07 10.96
C ALA A 234 -2.66 -11.59 9.57
N ALA A 235 -3.39 -10.47 9.50
CA ALA A 235 -3.79 -9.87 8.23
C ALA A 235 -2.57 -9.38 7.42
N LYS A 236 -1.56 -8.79 8.07
CA LYS A 236 -0.30 -8.41 7.41
C LYS A 236 0.43 -9.64 6.86
N LEU A 237 0.53 -10.73 7.62
CA LEU A 237 1.13 -11.99 7.18
C LEU A 237 0.45 -12.51 5.90
N ARG A 238 -0.88 -12.62 5.91
CA ARG A 238 -1.66 -13.13 4.77
C ARG A 238 -1.61 -12.18 3.57
N TYR A 239 -1.50 -10.88 3.81
CA TYR A 239 -1.24 -9.91 2.73
C TYR A 239 0.13 -10.12 2.07
N GLN A 240 1.19 -10.36 2.85
CA GLN A 240 2.51 -10.65 2.28
C GLN A 240 2.50 -11.94 1.45
N LEU A 241 1.79 -12.98 1.91
CA LEU A 241 1.58 -14.20 1.13
C LEU A 241 0.94 -13.90 -0.23
N ARG A 242 -0.14 -13.10 -0.26
CA ARG A 242 -0.82 -12.71 -1.51
C ARG A 242 0.10 -11.96 -2.46
N VAL A 243 0.84 -10.97 -1.95
CA VAL A 243 1.79 -10.19 -2.75
C VAL A 243 2.84 -11.10 -3.37
N TRP A 244 3.44 -11.98 -2.56
CA TRP A 244 4.47 -12.90 -3.03
C TRP A 244 3.95 -13.92 -4.07
N ARG A 245 2.78 -14.52 -3.84
CA ARG A 245 2.18 -15.48 -4.79
C ARG A 245 1.75 -14.84 -6.10
N CYS A 246 1.21 -13.62 -6.08
CA CYS A 246 0.85 -12.90 -7.30
C CYS A 246 2.08 -12.52 -8.14
N ASP A 247 3.23 -12.30 -7.50
CA ASP A 247 4.43 -11.86 -8.20
C ASP A 247 5.06 -12.99 -9.05
N ASN A 248 5.04 -14.26 -8.62
CA ASN A 248 5.68 -15.46 -9.23
C ASN A 248 7.11 -15.27 -9.80
N ARG A 249 7.74 -14.14 -9.51
CA ARG A 249 8.85 -13.58 -10.27
C ARG A 249 10.16 -14.27 -9.96
N ALA A 250 10.29 -14.81 -8.75
CA ALA A 250 11.51 -15.46 -8.30
C ALA A 250 11.75 -16.79 -9.04
N ALA A 251 10.72 -17.63 -9.17
CA ALA A 251 10.79 -18.88 -9.91
C ALA A 251 11.07 -18.64 -11.41
N GLU A 252 10.40 -17.66 -12.02
CA GLU A 252 10.62 -17.27 -13.41
C GLU A 252 12.04 -16.73 -13.65
N LEU A 253 12.54 -15.86 -12.76
CA LEU A 253 13.89 -15.33 -12.86
C LEU A 253 14.93 -16.44 -12.68
N ARG A 254 14.74 -17.38 -11.75
CA ARG A 254 15.64 -18.52 -11.56
C ARG A 254 15.75 -19.34 -12.85
N ALA A 255 14.62 -19.71 -13.45
CA ALA A 255 14.61 -20.46 -14.71
C ALA A 255 15.35 -19.72 -15.83
N ARG A 256 15.19 -18.40 -15.92
CA ARG A 256 15.90 -17.55 -16.90
C ARG A 256 17.39 -17.44 -16.63
N VAL A 257 17.82 -17.43 -15.37
CA VAL A 257 19.24 -17.45 -14.99
C VAL A 257 19.84 -18.81 -15.34
N ASP A 258 19.19 -19.92 -14.97
CA ASP A 258 19.66 -21.26 -15.30
C ASP A 258 19.73 -21.49 -16.82
N GLU A 259 18.77 -20.97 -17.61
CA GLU A 259 18.85 -20.99 -19.08
C GLU A 259 20.04 -20.17 -19.61
N ALA A 260 20.33 -19.02 -19.01
CA ALA A 260 21.49 -18.20 -19.37
C ALA A 260 22.82 -18.92 -19.05
N THR A 261 22.85 -19.72 -17.99
CA THR A 261 23.99 -20.58 -17.63
C THR A 261 24.12 -21.78 -18.57
N GLY A 262 23.01 -22.41 -18.96
CA GLY A 262 22.99 -23.62 -19.78
C GLY A 262 23.29 -23.41 -21.27
N ARG A 263 23.35 -22.17 -21.77
CA ARG A 263 23.76 -21.88 -23.15
C ARG A 263 25.28 -22.07 -23.27
N PRO A 264 25.77 -23.10 -23.99
CA PRO A 264 27.20 -23.22 -24.27
C PRO A 264 27.62 -21.95 -25.01
N GLY A 265 28.70 -21.32 -24.56
CA GLY A 265 29.22 -20.06 -25.11
C GLY A 265 29.00 -19.95 -26.62
N GLY A 266 27.93 -19.27 -27.01
CA GLY A 266 27.67 -18.92 -28.40
C GLY A 266 28.79 -17.98 -28.78
N GLY A 267 29.75 -18.49 -29.57
CA GLY A 267 31.05 -17.89 -29.84
C GLY A 267 31.09 -16.38 -29.72
N VAL A 268 31.66 -15.90 -28.61
CA VAL A 268 32.24 -14.56 -28.56
C VAL A 268 33.54 -14.65 -29.38
N PRO A 269 33.66 -13.98 -30.53
CA PRO A 269 34.95 -13.88 -31.20
C PRO A 269 35.95 -13.27 -30.23
N ALA A 270 37.12 -13.88 -30.09
CA ALA A 270 38.17 -13.40 -29.20
C ALA A 270 38.50 -11.92 -29.49
N GLY A 271 37.99 -11.03 -28.63
CA GLY A 271 38.18 -9.59 -28.77
C GLY A 271 37.15 -8.84 -27.92
N PHE A 272 37.57 -8.45 -26.71
CA PHE A 272 36.83 -7.76 -25.65
C PHE A 272 35.96 -8.66 -24.73
N PRO A 273 36.26 -8.73 -23.42
CA PRO A 273 35.33 -9.32 -22.45
C PRO A 273 34.09 -8.43 -22.40
N GLY A 274 32.96 -8.92 -22.91
CA GLY A 274 31.70 -8.22 -22.85
C GLY A 274 31.32 -7.99 -21.39
N THR A 275 31.22 -6.73 -20.97
CA THR A 275 30.72 -6.38 -19.64
C THR A 275 29.32 -6.98 -19.46
N PRO A 276 29.04 -7.74 -18.38
CA PRO A 276 27.73 -8.30 -18.14
C PRO A 276 26.65 -7.21 -18.16
N ASP A 277 25.51 -7.49 -18.80
CA ASP A 277 24.38 -6.57 -18.86
C ASP A 277 23.81 -6.32 -17.44
N PRO A 278 23.89 -5.09 -16.90
CA PRO A 278 23.38 -4.75 -15.57
C PRO A 278 21.85 -4.82 -15.48
N THR A 279 21.16 -5.03 -16.60
CA THR A 279 19.72 -5.20 -16.70
C THR A 279 19.28 -6.64 -17.01
N GLY A 280 20.23 -7.57 -17.21
CA GLY A 280 19.95 -8.95 -17.53
C GLY A 280 19.36 -9.77 -16.36
N PRO A 281 18.85 -10.99 -16.63
CA PRO A 281 18.23 -11.85 -15.62
C PRO A 281 19.08 -12.07 -14.35
N PRO A 282 20.42 -12.30 -14.42
CA PRO A 282 21.26 -12.42 -13.23
C PRO A 282 21.28 -11.15 -12.37
N ALA A 283 21.30 -9.97 -12.98
CA ALA A 283 21.25 -8.69 -12.27
C ALA A 283 19.88 -8.41 -11.64
N GLU A 284 18.79 -8.79 -12.30
CA GLU A 284 17.45 -8.76 -11.71
C GLU A 284 17.31 -9.73 -10.53
N ALA A 285 17.78 -10.96 -10.68
CA ALA A 285 17.80 -11.97 -9.63
C ALA A 285 18.57 -11.47 -8.40
N ARG A 286 19.78 -10.93 -8.61
CA ARG A 286 20.63 -10.38 -7.55
C ARG A 286 19.98 -9.20 -6.80
N ARG A 287 19.16 -8.38 -7.49
CA ARG A 287 18.37 -7.30 -6.87
C ARG A 287 17.13 -7.80 -6.12
N LEU A 288 16.58 -8.96 -6.50
CA LEU A 288 15.40 -9.54 -5.87
C LEU A 288 15.71 -10.25 -4.55
N VAL A 289 16.87 -10.93 -4.45
CA VAL A 289 17.33 -11.61 -3.22
C VAL A 289 17.19 -10.76 -1.95
N PRO A 290 17.71 -9.51 -1.87
CA PRO A 290 17.55 -8.69 -0.65
C PRO A 290 16.09 -8.30 -0.37
N ARG A 291 15.23 -8.21 -1.39
CA ARG A 291 13.79 -7.94 -1.20
C ARG A 291 13.08 -9.15 -0.59
N LEU A 292 13.40 -10.37 -1.05
CA LEU A 292 12.89 -11.61 -0.45
C LEU A 292 13.33 -11.76 1.00
N ARG A 293 14.60 -11.45 1.31
CA ARG A 293 15.11 -11.42 2.70
C ARG A 293 14.41 -10.37 3.56
N SER A 294 14.13 -9.19 3.00
CA SER A 294 13.35 -8.14 3.69
C SER A 294 11.90 -8.56 3.94
N LEU A 295 11.29 -9.28 2.99
CA LEU A 295 9.95 -9.85 3.14
C LEU A 295 9.92 -10.92 4.24
N ARG A 296 10.89 -11.85 4.25
CA ARG A 296 11.07 -12.85 5.31
C ARG A 296 11.21 -12.21 6.69
N ARG A 297 12.02 -11.15 6.81
CA ARG A 297 12.12 -10.38 8.06
C ARG A 297 10.78 -9.75 8.48
N THR A 298 9.96 -9.32 7.53
CA THR A 298 8.63 -8.76 7.80
C THR A 298 7.68 -9.84 8.33
N VAL A 299 7.76 -11.07 7.80
CA VAL A 299 7.02 -12.24 8.28
C VAL A 299 7.41 -12.59 9.71
N ASP A 300 8.71 -12.66 10.02
CA ASP A 300 9.17 -12.95 11.39
C ASP A 300 8.69 -11.89 12.40
N ILE A 301 8.81 -10.60 12.04
CA ILE A 301 8.31 -9.50 12.90
C ILE A 301 6.81 -9.64 13.12
N ALA A 302 6.04 -10.04 12.11
CA ALA A 302 4.61 -10.28 12.27
C ALA A 302 4.34 -11.45 13.22
N ALA A 303 5.07 -12.56 13.09
CA ALA A 303 4.97 -13.73 13.96
C ALA A 303 5.28 -13.38 15.42
N ASP A 304 6.37 -12.65 15.68
CA ASP A 304 6.75 -12.21 17.02
C ASP A 304 5.71 -11.28 17.65
N ASN A 305 5.13 -10.37 16.84
CA ASN A 305 4.10 -9.47 17.32
C ASN A 305 2.78 -10.20 17.60
N MET A 306 2.44 -11.23 16.81
CA MET A 306 1.30 -12.11 17.08
C MET A 306 1.49 -12.86 18.40
N ALA A 307 2.65 -13.49 18.62
CA ALA A 307 2.96 -14.17 19.88
C ALA A 307 2.87 -13.20 21.07
N ARG A 308 3.48 -12.01 20.97
CA ARG A 308 3.41 -10.99 22.03
C ARG A 308 1.99 -10.47 22.30
N ALA A 309 1.09 -10.51 21.31
CA ALA A 309 -0.30 -10.10 21.49
C ALA A 309 -1.14 -11.13 22.27
N LEU A 310 -0.78 -12.42 22.19
CA LEU A 310 -1.45 -13.50 22.94
C LEU A 310 -0.85 -13.76 24.33
N GLY A 311 0.29 -13.14 24.66
CA GLY A 311 1.01 -13.39 25.90
C GLY A 311 2.09 -14.47 25.77
N SER A 312 2.72 -14.84 26.88
CA SER A 312 3.85 -15.77 26.89
C SER A 312 3.65 -16.90 27.91
N PRO A 313 3.71 -18.18 27.49
CA PRO A 313 3.76 -18.65 26.10
C PRO A 313 2.40 -18.49 25.39
N PRO A 314 2.38 -18.27 24.07
CA PRO A 314 1.13 -18.18 23.33
C PRO A 314 0.46 -19.56 23.21
N PRO A 315 -0.88 -19.65 23.20
CA PRO A 315 -1.60 -20.89 22.96
C PRO A 315 -1.48 -21.28 21.48
N TYR A 316 -0.55 -22.17 21.14
CA TYR A 316 -0.43 -22.73 19.79
C TYR A 316 -1.52 -23.80 19.56
N ALA A 317 -2.79 -23.39 19.52
CA ALA A 317 -3.93 -24.25 19.23
C ALA A 317 -4.96 -23.55 18.36
N GLY A 318 -5.78 -24.33 17.64
CA GLY A 318 -6.82 -23.82 16.76
C GLY A 318 -6.30 -22.78 15.75
N PRO A 319 -7.00 -21.65 15.53
CA PRO A 319 -6.59 -20.66 14.52
C PRO A 319 -5.22 -20.04 14.79
N PHE A 320 -4.73 -20.07 16.03
CA PHE A 320 -3.41 -19.54 16.38
C PHE A 320 -2.27 -20.47 15.97
N ALA A 321 -2.49 -21.79 16.04
CA ALA A 321 -1.57 -22.78 15.50
C ALA A 321 -1.45 -22.65 13.97
N ASP A 322 -2.58 -22.44 13.29
CA ASP A 322 -2.62 -22.27 11.83
C ASP A 322 -1.80 -21.05 11.37
N ASP A 323 -2.00 -19.89 12.02
CA ASP A 323 -1.25 -18.67 11.71
C ASP A 323 0.24 -18.81 12.05
N HIS A 324 0.59 -19.52 13.13
CA HIS A 324 1.98 -19.82 13.48
C HIS A 324 2.64 -20.76 12.45
N ALA A 325 1.95 -21.83 12.06
CA ALA A 325 2.42 -22.76 11.03
C ALA A 325 2.60 -22.06 9.68
N LEU A 326 1.67 -21.19 9.30
CA LEU A 326 1.80 -20.38 8.09
C LEU A 326 3.02 -19.45 8.15
N ALA A 327 3.23 -18.77 9.27
CA ALA A 327 4.38 -17.88 9.43
C ALA A 327 5.71 -18.65 9.31
N ALA A 328 5.80 -19.81 9.99
CA ALA A 328 6.98 -20.67 9.92
C ALA A 328 7.24 -21.18 8.50
N TRP A 329 6.20 -21.67 7.82
CA TRP A 329 6.29 -22.13 6.44
C TRP A 329 6.69 -21.00 5.48
N LEU A 330 6.06 -19.83 5.58
CA LEU A 330 6.32 -18.71 4.67
C LEU A 330 7.74 -18.16 4.89
N SER A 331 8.21 -18.07 6.13
CA SER A 331 9.60 -17.69 6.42
C SER A 331 10.59 -18.67 5.80
N ALA A 332 10.35 -19.98 5.92
CA ALA A 332 11.19 -21.00 5.29
C ALA A 332 11.15 -20.91 3.76
N ALA A 333 9.97 -20.82 3.16
CA ALA A 333 9.80 -20.72 1.72
C ALA A 333 10.49 -19.49 1.12
N LEU A 334 10.41 -18.33 1.79
CA LEU A 334 11.09 -17.11 1.35
C LEU A 334 12.62 -17.21 1.49
N ASP A 335 13.11 -17.93 2.50
CA ASP A 335 14.54 -18.16 2.71
C ASP A 335 15.09 -19.13 1.66
N ASP A 336 14.39 -20.24 1.39
CA ASP A 336 14.69 -21.20 0.34
C ASP A 336 14.71 -20.52 -1.04
N GLU A 337 13.69 -19.72 -1.36
CA GLU A 337 13.60 -19.01 -2.64
C GLU A 337 14.75 -18.00 -2.81
N ALA A 338 15.08 -17.26 -1.74
CA ALA A 338 16.21 -16.34 -1.74
C ALA A 338 17.55 -17.09 -1.87
N GLY A 339 17.67 -18.26 -1.25
CA GLY A 339 18.84 -19.15 -1.33
C GLY A 339 19.03 -19.69 -2.74
N TYR A 340 18.04 -20.36 -3.30
CA TYR A 340 18.11 -20.91 -4.66
C TYR A 340 18.38 -19.84 -5.72
N LEU A 341 17.77 -18.66 -5.59
CA LEU A 341 18.01 -17.57 -6.52
C LEU A 341 19.43 -17.00 -6.37
N ALA A 342 19.96 -16.93 -5.15
CA ALA A 342 21.34 -16.51 -4.90
C ALA A 342 22.33 -17.54 -5.47
N ASP A 343 22.12 -18.83 -5.22
CA ASP A 343 22.96 -19.92 -5.74
C ASP A 343 22.97 -19.94 -7.28
N ALA A 344 21.82 -19.69 -7.92
CA ALA A 344 21.74 -19.59 -9.38
C ALA A 344 22.59 -18.42 -9.92
N VAL A 345 22.56 -17.25 -9.25
CA VAL A 345 23.41 -16.11 -9.61
C VAL A 345 24.89 -16.43 -9.36
N ASP A 346 25.23 -17.01 -8.22
CA ASP A 346 26.63 -17.32 -7.88
C ASP A 346 27.23 -18.35 -8.86
N ARG A 347 26.44 -19.34 -9.32
CA ARG A 347 26.86 -20.25 -10.42
C ARG A 347 27.12 -19.51 -11.73
N TRP A 348 26.21 -18.61 -12.11
CA TRP A 348 26.38 -17.81 -13.32
C TRP A 348 27.64 -16.92 -13.23
N GLU A 349 27.89 -16.31 -12.06
CA GLU A 349 29.07 -15.47 -11.80
C GLU A 349 30.39 -16.25 -11.85
N ALA A 350 30.39 -17.53 -11.45
CA ALA A 350 31.57 -18.38 -11.54
C ALA A 350 32.04 -18.61 -12.98
N GLU A 351 31.12 -18.62 -13.95
CA GLU A 351 31.41 -18.83 -15.37
C GLU A 351 31.63 -17.53 -16.15
N HIS A 352 30.94 -16.45 -15.78
CA HIS A 352 30.86 -15.21 -16.57
C HIS A 352 31.46 -13.98 -15.87
N GLY A 353 31.98 -14.15 -14.65
CA GLY A 353 32.44 -13.06 -13.79
C GLY A 353 31.31 -12.42 -12.99
N PRO A 354 31.65 -11.56 -12.01
CA PRO A 354 30.67 -11.01 -11.07
C PRO A 354 29.61 -10.18 -11.80
N VAL A 355 28.34 -10.36 -11.42
CA VAL A 355 27.26 -9.52 -11.91
C VAL A 355 27.53 -8.11 -11.41
N PRO A 356 27.61 -7.09 -12.29
CA PRO A 356 27.74 -5.71 -11.90
C PRO A 356 26.50 -5.30 -11.10
N LEU A 357 26.61 -5.38 -9.79
CA LEU A 357 25.75 -4.64 -8.90
C LEU A 357 26.25 -3.20 -8.88
N PRO A 358 25.37 -2.20 -9.03
CA PRO A 358 25.76 -0.84 -8.69
C PRO A 358 26.27 -0.86 -7.24
N ARG A 359 27.55 -0.55 -7.03
CA ARG A 359 28.18 -0.56 -5.69
C ARG A 359 27.41 0.42 -4.80
N ALA A 360 26.92 -0.08 -3.66
CA ALA A 360 26.45 0.77 -2.60
C ALA A 360 27.65 1.57 -2.04
N PRO A 361 27.55 2.89 -1.85
CA PRO A 361 28.61 3.65 -1.20
C PRO A 361 28.72 3.24 0.28
N GLU A 362 29.95 3.11 0.78
CA GLU A 362 30.24 2.77 2.17
C GLU A 362 29.65 3.81 3.15
N PRO A 363 29.16 3.37 4.33
CA PRO A 363 28.56 4.26 5.31
C PRO A 363 29.62 5.18 5.92
N THR A 364 29.51 6.48 5.67
CA THR A 364 30.24 7.51 6.44
C THR A 364 29.60 7.67 7.83
N PRO A 365 30.39 7.85 8.90
CA PRO A 365 29.87 7.84 10.27
C PRO A 365 28.89 9.00 10.52
N SER A 366 27.72 8.63 11.03
CA SER A 366 26.58 9.51 11.32
C SER A 366 26.91 10.63 12.31
N ALA A 367 26.77 11.89 11.89
CA ALA A 367 26.60 13.03 12.79
C ALA A 367 25.18 13.04 13.39
N PRO A 368 24.97 13.59 14.61
CA PRO A 368 23.82 13.24 15.45
C PRO A 368 22.50 13.82 14.93
N ALA A 369 21.44 13.01 15.07
CA ALA A 369 20.07 13.39 14.77
C ALA A 369 19.55 14.43 15.76
N GLY A 370 18.99 15.53 15.25
CA GLY A 370 18.16 16.42 16.05
C GLY A 370 18.14 17.88 15.58
N ARG A 371 17.27 18.21 14.60
CA ARG A 371 16.50 19.46 14.50
C ARG A 371 15.56 19.40 13.29
N SER A 372 14.28 19.62 13.53
CA SER A 372 13.25 19.77 12.48
C SER A 372 13.44 21.11 11.73
N PRO A 373 13.21 21.22 10.41
CA PRO A 373 13.27 22.50 9.72
C PRO A 373 11.92 23.23 9.83
N GLY A 374 11.99 24.50 10.24
CA GLY A 374 10.91 25.49 10.10
C GLY A 374 10.71 25.96 8.65
N PRO A 375 9.87 26.98 8.41
CA PRO A 375 9.52 27.43 7.07
C PRO A 375 10.78 27.82 6.27
N SER A 376 10.89 27.27 5.06
CA SER A 376 12.07 27.34 4.21
C SER A 376 12.54 28.79 4.01
N ALA A 377 13.81 29.05 4.28
CA ALA A 377 14.51 30.24 3.82
C ALA A 377 14.34 30.41 2.29
N PRO A 378 14.34 31.65 1.77
CA PRO A 378 14.25 31.90 0.34
C PRO A 378 15.40 31.19 -0.39
N VAL A 379 15.04 30.41 -1.42
CA VAL A 379 15.99 29.78 -2.34
C VAL A 379 16.86 30.89 -2.96
N PRO A 380 18.20 30.78 -2.96
CA PRO A 380 19.08 31.76 -3.59
C PRO A 380 18.67 32.02 -5.05
N ASP A 381 18.78 33.27 -5.53
CA ASP A 381 18.26 33.69 -6.84
C ASP A 381 18.83 32.87 -8.03
N GLU A 382 20.02 32.31 -7.90
CA GLU A 382 20.61 31.42 -8.91
C GLU A 382 19.89 30.07 -9.02
N ALA A 383 19.44 29.49 -7.90
CA ALA A 383 18.73 28.22 -7.88
C ALA A 383 17.29 28.33 -8.42
N ARG A 384 16.71 29.54 -8.45
CA ARG A 384 15.41 29.80 -9.12
C ARG A 384 15.46 29.58 -10.63
N ARG A 385 16.64 29.66 -11.25
CA ARG A 385 16.82 29.38 -12.70
C ARG A 385 16.80 27.89 -13.03
N ASN A 386 17.00 27.02 -12.04
CA ASN A 386 17.08 25.58 -12.27
C ASN A 386 15.70 25.00 -12.57
N VAL A 387 15.60 24.18 -13.61
CA VAL A 387 14.35 23.51 -14.00
C VAL A 387 14.57 22.01 -14.02
N PHE A 388 13.81 21.25 -13.23
CA PHE A 388 13.86 19.80 -13.29
C PHE A 388 12.87 19.30 -14.34
N VAL A 389 13.32 18.50 -15.31
CA VAL A 389 12.48 18.01 -16.40
C VAL A 389 12.27 16.51 -16.26
N VAL A 390 11.04 16.09 -15.98
CA VAL A 390 10.60 14.69 -15.97
C VAL A 390 10.15 14.33 -17.37
N HIS A 391 10.68 13.25 -17.95
CA HIS A 391 10.37 12.81 -19.31
C HIS A 391 10.51 11.30 -19.47
N GLY A 392 9.89 10.74 -20.51
CA GLY A 392 10.04 9.33 -20.89
C GLY A 392 11.23 9.08 -21.82
N ARG A 393 11.11 8.09 -22.70
CA ARG A 393 12.15 7.69 -23.68
C ARG A 393 12.09 8.48 -24.99
N GLU A 394 11.12 9.37 -25.19
CA GLU A 394 11.09 10.24 -26.37
C GLU A 394 12.13 11.37 -26.25
N LEU A 395 13.38 11.04 -26.61
CA LEU A 395 14.55 11.90 -26.43
C LEU A 395 14.52 13.14 -27.33
N THR A 396 13.80 13.11 -28.46
CA THR A 396 13.68 14.25 -29.38
C THR A 396 12.96 15.40 -28.69
N ILE A 397 11.83 15.10 -28.04
CA ILE A 397 11.02 16.10 -27.32
C ILE A 397 11.77 16.58 -26.07
N ARG A 398 12.46 15.68 -25.37
CA ARG A 398 13.35 16.07 -24.26
C ARG A 398 14.37 17.10 -24.74
N ALA A 399 15.13 16.78 -25.80
CA ALA A 399 16.18 17.65 -26.31
C ALA A 399 15.62 19.03 -26.73
N GLY A 400 14.47 19.03 -27.41
CA GLY A 400 13.77 20.27 -27.78
C GLY A 400 13.32 21.10 -26.56
N MET A 401 12.78 20.46 -25.53
CA MET A 401 12.40 21.15 -24.28
C MET A 401 13.62 21.75 -23.57
N PHE A 402 14.75 21.06 -23.56
CA PHE A 402 15.99 21.57 -22.96
C PHE A 402 16.52 22.79 -23.72
N ALA A 403 16.51 22.76 -25.06
CA ALA A 403 16.88 23.90 -25.89
C ALA A 403 15.95 25.10 -25.64
N PHE A 404 14.64 24.87 -25.61
CA PHE A 404 13.64 25.89 -25.30
C PHE A 404 13.86 26.54 -23.92
N LEU A 405 14.08 25.75 -22.87
CA LEU A 405 14.32 26.26 -21.52
C LEU A 405 15.62 27.09 -21.44
N ARG A 406 16.68 26.67 -22.12
CA ARG A 406 17.95 27.41 -22.21
C ARG A 406 17.77 28.75 -22.92
N ALA A 407 17.00 28.79 -24.00
CA ALA A 407 16.70 30.01 -24.74
C ALA A 407 15.93 31.05 -23.90
N LEU A 408 15.19 30.61 -22.88
CA LEU A 408 14.52 31.46 -21.88
C LEU A 408 15.43 31.87 -20.69
N GLY A 409 16.73 31.60 -20.76
CA GLY A 409 17.68 31.90 -19.69
C GLY A 409 17.50 31.02 -18.43
N LEU A 410 16.84 29.87 -18.57
CA LEU A 410 16.68 28.86 -17.52
C LEU A 410 17.73 27.75 -17.67
N ARG A 411 17.95 27.00 -16.59
CA ARG A 411 18.95 25.94 -16.51
C ARG A 411 18.24 24.60 -16.32
N PRO A 412 17.88 23.88 -17.39
CA PRO A 412 17.38 22.52 -17.23
C PRO A 412 18.47 21.68 -16.57
N LEU A 413 18.11 21.03 -15.46
CA LEU A 413 19.03 20.20 -14.70
C LEU A 413 19.31 18.93 -15.51
N GLU A 414 20.53 18.81 -16.01
CA GLU A 414 20.99 17.58 -16.62
C GLU A 414 21.17 16.50 -15.56
N TRP A 415 20.88 15.27 -15.96
CA TRP A 415 20.90 14.11 -15.08
C TRP A 415 22.28 13.93 -14.43
N GLU A 416 23.35 14.05 -15.22
CA GLU A 416 24.74 13.95 -14.77
C GLU A 416 25.08 15.06 -13.78
N SER A 417 24.57 16.29 -13.97
CA SER A 417 24.79 17.39 -13.03
C SER A 417 24.05 17.19 -11.70
N LEU A 418 22.88 16.52 -11.71
CA LEU A 418 22.17 16.14 -10.49
C LEU A 418 22.92 15.06 -9.73
N VAL A 419 23.47 14.07 -10.45
CA VAL A 419 24.35 13.01 -9.91
C VAL A 419 25.66 13.60 -9.37
N GLU A 420 26.31 14.52 -10.09
CA GLU A 420 27.52 15.21 -9.62
C GLU A 420 27.24 16.04 -8.36
N SER A 421 26.08 16.69 -8.29
CA SER A 421 25.68 17.50 -7.13
C SER A 421 25.39 16.68 -5.86
N THR A 422 25.20 15.37 -5.96
CA THR A 422 25.08 14.50 -4.78
C THR A 422 26.45 14.13 -4.22
N ALA A 423 27.54 14.32 -4.98
CA ALA A 423 28.86 13.76 -4.69
C ALA A 423 28.83 12.23 -4.48
N GLU A 424 27.81 11.56 -5.01
CA GLU A 424 27.62 10.11 -4.93
C GLU A 424 27.84 9.48 -6.31
N GLY A 425 28.56 8.36 -6.38
CA GLY A 425 28.83 7.68 -7.66
C GLY A 425 27.64 6.94 -8.28
N SER A 426 26.59 6.63 -7.49
CA SER A 426 25.35 6.01 -7.98
C SER A 426 24.15 6.32 -7.05
N PRO A 427 23.63 7.55 -7.08
CA PRO A 427 22.55 7.98 -6.21
C PRO A 427 21.21 7.28 -6.52
N PHE A 428 20.37 7.04 -5.51
CA PHE A 428 19.07 6.38 -5.69
C PHE A 428 18.16 7.24 -6.59
N LEU A 429 17.63 6.65 -7.68
CA LEU A 429 16.81 7.36 -8.69
C LEU A 429 15.65 8.15 -8.06
N GLY A 430 14.93 7.55 -7.12
CA GLY A 430 13.84 8.23 -6.41
C GLY A 430 14.31 9.40 -5.53
N GLU A 431 15.52 9.32 -4.99
CA GLU A 431 16.13 10.38 -4.18
C GLU A 431 16.66 11.52 -5.05
N LEU A 432 17.25 11.22 -6.21
CA LEU A 432 17.63 12.22 -7.21
C LEU A 432 16.44 12.96 -7.76
N VAL A 433 15.36 12.25 -8.06
CA VAL A 433 14.10 12.86 -8.49
C VAL A 433 13.56 13.75 -7.38
N ALA A 434 13.48 13.26 -6.13
CA ALA A 434 13.04 14.08 -4.99
C ALA A 434 13.97 15.26 -4.69
N ARG A 435 15.28 15.13 -4.92
CA ARG A 435 16.29 16.18 -4.73
C ARG A 435 16.23 17.20 -5.86
N GLY A 436 16.18 16.76 -7.11
CA GLY A 436 16.00 17.60 -8.29
C GLY A 436 14.72 18.41 -8.21
N ILE A 437 13.60 17.77 -7.81
CA ILE A 437 12.34 18.47 -7.53
C ILE A 437 12.50 19.51 -6.42
N ARG A 438 13.23 19.21 -5.33
CA ARG A 438 13.45 20.16 -4.22
C ARG A 438 14.32 21.35 -4.62
N GLN A 439 15.39 21.10 -5.37
CA GLN A 439 16.43 22.07 -5.72
C GLN A 439 16.09 22.94 -6.94
N ALA A 440 15.16 22.51 -7.80
CA ALA A 440 14.76 23.28 -8.96
C ALA A 440 13.79 24.42 -8.60
N GLY A 441 13.97 25.59 -9.22
CA GLY A 441 13.01 26.69 -9.16
C GLY A 441 11.66 26.33 -9.79
N ALA A 442 11.66 25.49 -10.83
CA ALA A 442 10.45 24.95 -11.44
C ALA A 442 10.63 23.48 -11.86
N VAL A 443 9.52 22.75 -12.01
CA VAL A 443 9.49 21.37 -12.50
C VAL A 443 8.64 21.32 -13.76
N VAL A 444 9.14 20.73 -14.84
CA VAL A 444 8.38 20.47 -16.07
C VAL A 444 8.19 18.97 -16.20
N VAL A 445 6.95 18.51 -16.37
CA VAL A 445 6.65 17.09 -16.59
C VAL A 445 6.12 16.91 -18.00
N LEU A 446 6.85 16.14 -18.82
CA LEU A 446 6.51 15.83 -20.20
C LEU A 446 5.76 14.50 -20.26
N LEU A 447 4.45 14.57 -20.52
CA LEU A 447 3.61 13.40 -20.77
C LEU A 447 3.62 13.10 -22.27
N THR A 448 4.56 12.26 -22.68
CA THR A 448 4.74 11.76 -24.05
C THR A 448 3.98 10.44 -24.22
N PRO A 449 3.28 10.21 -25.35
CA PRO A 449 2.43 9.03 -25.54
C PRO A 449 3.28 7.83 -25.96
N GLU A 450 3.88 7.14 -25.00
CA GLU A 450 4.91 6.11 -25.25
C GLU A 450 4.42 4.67 -25.02
N ASP A 451 3.57 4.44 -24.03
CA ASP A 451 3.04 3.11 -23.73
C ASP A 451 1.61 2.96 -24.27
N THR A 452 1.30 1.80 -24.86
CA THR A 452 -0.07 1.43 -25.23
C THR A 452 -0.83 0.96 -23.99
N VAL A 453 -2.07 1.40 -23.82
CA VAL A 453 -2.93 1.06 -22.69
C VAL A 453 -4.35 0.74 -23.15
N GLN A 454 -4.98 -0.25 -22.52
CA GLN A 454 -6.38 -0.60 -22.75
C GLN A 454 -6.99 -1.08 -21.43
N LEU A 455 -8.26 -0.77 -21.20
CA LEU A 455 -9.00 -1.42 -20.12
C LEU A 455 -9.07 -2.92 -20.40
N HIS A 456 -8.94 -3.74 -19.36
CA HIS A 456 -9.06 -5.19 -19.52
C HIS A 456 -10.43 -5.52 -20.15
N PRO A 457 -10.51 -6.29 -21.25
CA PRO A 457 -11.76 -6.43 -22.03
C PRO A 457 -12.97 -6.93 -21.24
N ARG A 458 -12.76 -7.76 -20.21
CA ARG A 458 -13.84 -8.23 -19.31
C ARG A 458 -14.44 -7.15 -18.41
N LEU A 459 -13.77 -6.00 -18.27
CA LEU A 459 -14.22 -4.87 -17.48
C LEU A 459 -14.94 -3.82 -18.35
N CYS A 460 -14.91 -3.96 -19.67
CA CYS A 460 -15.66 -3.09 -20.58
C CYS A 460 -17.15 -3.43 -20.53
N ALA A 461 -17.99 -2.43 -20.30
CA ALA A 461 -19.43 -2.53 -20.37
C ALA A 461 -19.96 -2.17 -21.78
N PRO A 462 -21.11 -2.73 -22.20
CA PRO A 462 -21.80 -2.29 -23.41
C PRO A 462 -22.14 -0.80 -23.32
N GLY A 463 -21.59 0.01 -24.22
CA GLY A 463 -21.78 1.46 -24.25
C GLY A 463 -20.63 2.29 -23.66
N ASP A 464 -19.58 1.65 -23.16
CA ASP A 464 -18.36 2.36 -22.76
C ASP A 464 -17.74 3.14 -23.94
N PRO A 465 -17.15 4.33 -23.67
CA PRO A 465 -16.61 5.17 -24.72
C PRO A 465 -15.44 4.48 -25.45
N PRO A 466 -15.12 4.91 -26.69
CA PRO A 466 -13.98 4.38 -27.45
C PRO A 466 -12.64 4.43 -26.68
N GLU A 467 -12.48 5.40 -25.79
CA GLU A 467 -11.30 5.60 -24.96
C GLU A 467 -11.09 4.51 -23.89
N GLU A 468 -12.17 3.82 -23.50
CA GLU A 468 -12.16 2.68 -22.57
C GLU A 468 -12.08 1.35 -23.32
N THR A 469 -12.65 1.29 -24.53
CA THR A 469 -12.78 0.04 -25.30
C THR A 469 -11.65 -0.20 -26.30
N LEU A 470 -10.98 0.84 -26.78
CA LEU A 470 -9.88 0.76 -27.74
C LEU A 470 -8.51 0.93 -27.08
N ILE A 471 -7.47 0.47 -27.76
CA ILE A 471 -6.08 0.74 -27.36
C ILE A 471 -5.81 2.24 -27.50
N GLY A 472 -5.45 2.88 -26.39
CA GLY A 472 -4.98 4.25 -26.33
C GLY A 472 -3.48 4.33 -26.05
N MET A 473 -2.93 5.54 -26.11
CA MET A 473 -1.55 5.81 -25.71
C MET A 473 -1.51 6.51 -24.35
N GLN A 474 -0.44 6.32 -23.59
CA GLN A 474 -0.19 7.02 -22.32
C GLN A 474 1.30 7.28 -22.09
N ALA A 475 1.62 8.15 -21.14
CA ALA A 475 2.97 8.29 -20.63
C ALA A 475 3.40 7.02 -19.87
N ARG A 476 4.71 6.75 -19.87
CA ARG A 476 5.27 5.60 -19.15
C ARG A 476 4.91 5.65 -17.67
N PRO A 477 4.64 4.51 -17.01
CA PRO A 477 4.31 4.46 -15.58
C PRO A 477 5.30 5.21 -14.69
N ASN A 478 6.60 5.17 -15.00
CA ASN A 478 7.61 5.92 -14.24
C ASN A 478 7.36 7.43 -14.30
N VAL A 479 7.04 7.98 -15.48
CA VAL A 479 6.73 9.40 -15.66
C VAL A 479 5.46 9.79 -14.88
N LEU A 480 4.47 8.90 -14.83
CA LEU A 480 3.24 9.11 -14.05
C LEU A 480 3.50 9.09 -12.54
N LEU A 481 4.38 8.19 -12.06
CA LEU A 481 4.80 8.15 -10.65
C LEU A 481 5.60 9.41 -10.28
N GLU A 482 6.52 9.84 -11.13
CA GLU A 482 7.35 11.04 -10.93
C GLU A 482 6.51 12.32 -11.00
N LEU A 483 5.48 12.37 -11.85
CA LEU A 483 4.44 13.41 -11.80
C LEU A 483 3.79 13.45 -10.42
N GLY A 484 3.40 12.30 -9.87
CA GLY A 484 2.86 12.19 -8.52
C GLY A 484 3.82 12.75 -7.46
N MET A 485 5.11 12.42 -7.56
CA MET A 485 6.15 12.94 -6.66
C MET A 485 6.33 14.47 -6.81
N ALA A 486 6.35 14.98 -8.04
CA ALA A 486 6.44 16.42 -8.32
C ALA A 486 5.24 17.17 -7.72
N LEU A 487 4.03 16.64 -7.88
CA LEU A 487 2.82 17.22 -7.31
C LEU A 487 2.77 17.11 -5.78
N ALA A 488 3.39 16.09 -5.18
CA ALA A 488 3.49 15.95 -3.72
C ALA A 488 4.49 16.94 -3.10
N HIS A 489 5.62 17.18 -3.76
CA HIS A 489 6.73 17.99 -3.21
C HIS A 489 6.78 19.43 -3.70
N ALA A 490 6.15 19.74 -4.84
CA ALA A 490 6.35 20.97 -5.57
C ALA A 490 5.10 21.47 -6.35
N PRO A 491 3.86 21.32 -5.84
CA PRO A 491 2.65 21.51 -6.64
C PRO A 491 2.49 22.90 -7.28
N ALA A 492 2.96 23.96 -6.61
CA ALA A 492 2.87 25.34 -7.11
C ALA A 492 3.91 25.67 -8.20
N ARG A 493 4.99 24.87 -8.30
CA ARG A 493 6.08 25.07 -9.26
C ARG A 493 6.16 23.97 -10.33
N THR A 494 5.18 23.07 -10.39
CA THR A 494 5.10 21.99 -11.39
C THR A 494 4.23 22.41 -12.58
N VAL A 495 4.81 22.38 -13.77
CA VAL A 495 4.15 22.62 -15.06
C VAL A 495 3.96 21.28 -15.79
N ILE A 496 2.70 20.90 -16.01
CA ILE A 496 2.34 19.67 -16.72
C ILE A 496 2.20 19.98 -18.21
N VAL A 497 2.93 19.24 -19.04
CA VAL A 497 2.94 19.39 -20.50
C VAL A 497 2.55 18.05 -21.13
N ARG A 498 1.45 18.02 -21.88
CA ARG A 498 0.94 16.84 -22.58
C ARG A 498 1.27 16.93 -24.06
N VAL A 499 1.88 15.88 -24.60
CA VAL A 499 2.25 15.81 -26.02
C VAL A 499 1.36 14.79 -26.73
N GLY A 500 0.82 15.13 -27.89
CA GLY A 500 -0.02 14.21 -28.66
C GLY A 500 -1.29 13.77 -27.92
N ALA A 501 -1.90 12.69 -28.41
CA ALA A 501 -3.13 12.12 -27.86
C ALA A 501 -2.81 11.15 -26.73
N HIS A 502 -3.61 11.20 -25.67
CA HIS A 502 -3.53 10.29 -24.53
C HIS A 502 -4.92 9.73 -24.26
N ARG A 503 -4.99 8.47 -23.83
CA ARG A 503 -6.19 7.97 -23.14
C ARG A 503 -6.44 8.89 -21.93
N PRO A 504 -7.68 9.36 -21.70
CA PRO A 504 -7.97 10.17 -20.54
C PRO A 504 -7.61 9.44 -19.24
N ILE A 505 -6.96 10.17 -18.34
CA ILE A 505 -6.62 9.70 -17.00
C ILE A 505 -7.61 10.40 -16.07
N ALA A 506 -8.57 9.64 -15.53
CA ALA A 506 -9.74 10.14 -14.81
C ALA A 506 -9.42 11.10 -13.64
N ASP A 507 -8.20 11.06 -13.09
CA ASP A 507 -7.77 11.89 -11.93
C ASP A 507 -6.82 13.06 -12.25
N LEU A 508 -6.45 13.29 -13.53
CA LEU A 508 -5.82 14.57 -13.92
C LEU A 508 -6.85 15.73 -13.97
N ALA A 509 -8.14 15.41 -13.83
CA ALA A 509 -9.29 16.25 -14.16
C ALA A 509 -9.44 17.58 -13.40
N GLY A 510 -8.70 17.78 -12.29
CA GLY A 510 -8.69 19.06 -11.56
C GLY A 510 -7.50 19.97 -11.86
N ARG A 511 -6.52 19.54 -12.67
CA ARG A 511 -5.25 20.25 -12.86
C ARG A 511 -5.08 20.72 -14.30
N ASN A 512 -4.69 21.99 -14.47
CA ASN A 512 -4.52 22.59 -15.78
C ASN A 512 -3.16 22.21 -16.39
N PHE A 513 -3.17 21.53 -17.54
CA PHE A 513 -1.96 21.14 -18.32
C PHE A 513 -1.83 21.97 -19.60
N ILE A 514 -0.64 21.99 -20.21
CA ILE A 514 -0.44 22.56 -21.55
C ILE A 514 -0.48 21.42 -22.54
N GLN A 515 -1.41 21.46 -23.50
CA GLN A 515 -1.26 20.67 -24.72
C GLN A 515 -0.12 21.29 -25.52
N LEU A 516 0.96 20.53 -25.72
CA LEU A 516 2.14 21.01 -26.43
C LEU A 516 1.87 21.04 -27.93
N GLU A 517 2.03 22.22 -28.50
CA GLU A 517 2.00 22.49 -29.92
C GLU A 517 3.26 23.28 -30.28
N ASP A 518 3.82 23.02 -31.46
CA ASP A 518 5.01 23.72 -31.94
C ASP A 518 4.67 25.08 -32.56
N THR A 519 4.02 25.93 -31.76
CA THR A 519 3.55 27.27 -32.17
C THR A 519 4.08 28.34 -31.23
N ALA A 520 4.32 29.54 -31.76
CA ALA A 520 4.73 30.70 -30.96
C ALA A 520 3.74 31.01 -29.82
N ALA A 521 2.44 30.77 -30.03
CA ALA A 521 1.40 30.96 -29.02
C ALA A 521 1.53 29.96 -27.85
N CYS A 522 1.72 28.67 -28.15
CA CYS A 522 1.92 27.65 -27.12
C CYS A 522 3.22 27.88 -26.34
N ARG A 523 4.29 28.28 -27.03
CA ARG A 523 5.58 28.63 -26.41
C ARG A 523 5.45 29.81 -25.44
N ARG A 524 4.73 30.87 -25.80
CA ARG A 524 4.41 31.98 -24.87
C ARG A 524 3.61 31.52 -23.65
N LYS A 525 2.62 30.65 -23.84
CA LYS A 525 1.84 30.06 -22.75
C LYS A 525 2.72 29.24 -21.79
N LEU A 526 3.67 28.48 -22.31
CA LEU A 526 4.62 27.71 -21.52
C LEU A 526 5.57 28.62 -20.73
N ALA A 527 6.15 29.64 -21.38
CA ALA A 527 6.97 30.65 -20.74
C ALA A 527 6.21 31.36 -19.60
N GLN A 528 4.94 31.71 -19.80
CA GLN A 528 4.10 32.32 -18.78
C GLN A 528 3.87 31.39 -17.58
N ARG A 529 3.68 30.07 -17.78
CA ARG A 529 3.54 29.11 -16.68
C ARG A 529 4.82 28.90 -15.90
N LEU A 530 5.97 28.88 -16.57
CA LEU A 530 7.28 28.81 -15.92
C LEU A 530 7.51 30.05 -15.04
N ARG A 531 7.14 31.23 -15.52
CA ARG A 531 7.18 32.47 -14.73
C ARG A 531 6.26 32.41 -13.51
N ALA A 532 5.02 31.93 -13.68
CA ALA A 532 4.08 31.73 -12.58
C ALA A 532 4.56 30.68 -11.56
N ALA A 533 5.32 29.68 -12.02
CA ALA A 533 5.99 28.68 -11.18
C ALA A 533 7.20 29.23 -10.39
N GLY A 534 7.57 30.50 -10.61
CA GLY A 534 8.67 31.17 -9.90
C GLY A 534 10.01 31.16 -10.63
N ALA A 535 10.07 30.69 -11.89
CA ALA A 535 11.28 30.73 -12.69
C ALA A 535 11.49 32.13 -13.32
N PRO A 536 12.70 32.71 -13.27
CA PRO A 536 12.99 34.03 -13.83
C PRO A 536 13.22 33.95 -15.34
N VAL A 537 12.14 33.78 -16.09
CA VAL A 537 12.09 33.67 -17.56
C VAL A 537 12.58 34.95 -18.23
N ASP A 538 13.60 34.84 -19.10
CA ASP A 538 14.08 35.88 -20.01
C ASP A 538 13.40 35.77 -21.38
N ASP A 539 12.47 36.68 -21.67
CA ASP A 539 11.70 36.73 -22.92
C ASP A 539 11.93 38.03 -23.71
N ARG A 540 13.05 38.72 -23.50
CA ARG A 540 13.37 39.99 -24.18
C ARG A 540 13.64 39.81 -25.68
N GLY A 541 14.15 38.65 -26.09
CA GLY A 541 14.37 38.26 -27.48
C GLY A 541 13.16 37.55 -28.10
N GLN A 542 13.25 37.18 -29.38
CA GLN A 542 12.22 36.37 -30.07
C GLN A 542 12.70 34.97 -30.48
N ASP A 543 14.00 34.70 -30.43
CA ASP A 543 14.60 33.45 -30.92
C ASP A 543 14.03 32.20 -30.22
N TRP A 544 13.72 32.31 -28.92
CA TRP A 544 13.10 31.25 -28.12
C TRP A 544 11.71 30.78 -28.64
N LEU A 545 11.06 31.56 -29.51
CA LEU A 545 9.80 31.19 -30.16
C LEU A 545 9.96 30.09 -31.21
N THR A 546 11.19 29.79 -31.62
CA THR A 546 11.50 28.74 -32.61
C THR A 546 12.49 27.70 -32.10
N GLU A 547 13.11 27.89 -30.93
CA GLU A 547 14.15 27.01 -30.41
C GLU A 547 13.66 25.63 -29.95
N GLY A 548 14.31 24.57 -30.43
CA GLY A 548 14.02 23.18 -30.06
C GLY A 548 12.75 22.60 -30.68
N THR A 549 12.77 21.32 -31.05
CA THR A 549 11.60 20.61 -31.60
C THR A 549 10.60 20.25 -30.50
N LEU A 550 9.39 20.83 -30.53
CA LEU A 550 8.37 20.65 -29.47
C LEU A 550 7.13 19.86 -29.94
N HIS A 551 7.27 19.02 -30.96
CA HIS A 551 6.21 18.12 -31.42
C HIS A 551 6.70 16.67 -31.45
N ALA A 552 5.78 15.72 -31.27
CA ALA A 552 6.06 14.30 -31.45
C ALA A 552 6.18 13.96 -32.94
N ALA A 553 7.05 13.02 -33.29
CA ALA A 553 7.03 12.41 -34.61
C ALA A 553 5.65 11.78 -34.87
N PRO A 554 5.11 11.86 -36.11
CA PRO A 554 3.87 11.17 -36.44
C PRO A 554 4.05 9.65 -36.21
N PRO A 555 3.02 8.94 -35.73
CA PRO A 555 3.12 7.50 -35.51
C PRO A 555 3.48 6.81 -36.82
N THR A 556 4.50 5.96 -36.80
CA THR A 556 4.85 5.10 -37.94
C THR A 556 3.72 4.11 -38.19
N PRO A 557 3.12 4.07 -39.40
CA PRO A 557 2.03 3.16 -39.70
C PRO A 557 2.61 1.76 -39.97
N SER A 558 2.55 0.87 -38.99
CA SER A 558 2.20 -0.56 -39.13
C SER A 558 2.79 -1.41 -38.00
N TRP A 559 1.91 -1.93 -37.14
CA TRP A 559 2.05 -3.27 -36.59
C TRP A 559 0.67 -3.92 -36.71
N HIS A 560 0.45 -4.64 -37.80
CA HIS A 560 -0.70 -5.54 -37.90
C HIS A 560 -0.47 -6.68 -36.91
N GLY A 561 -1.40 -6.85 -35.98
CA GLY A 561 -1.40 -7.95 -35.02
C GLY A 561 -1.32 -9.30 -35.73
N GLY A 562 -0.24 -10.02 -35.46
CA GLY A 562 -0.14 -11.45 -35.69
C GLY A 562 -0.73 -12.18 -34.49
N SER A 563 -1.66 -13.08 -34.81
CA SER A 563 -2.54 -13.90 -33.97
C SER A 563 -1.92 -14.59 -32.77
#